data_AF-A0A850NQU4-F1
#
_entry.id   AF-A0A850NQU4-F1
#
_cell.length_a   1.000
_cell.length_b   1.000
_cell.length_c   1.000
_cell.angle_alpha   90.00
_cell.angle_beta   90.00
_cell.angle_gamma   90.00
#
_symmetry.space_group_name_H-M   'P 1'
#
loop_
_entity.id
_entity.type
_entity.pdbx_description
1 polymer ?
#
loop_
_entity_poly.entity_id
_entity_poly.type
_entity_poly.pdbx_seq_one_letter_code
_entity_poly.pdbx_strand_id
1 'polypeptide(L)'
;MIIVVGSGLAGMLCALELAPLPCLLVTRAPLGQEASTPWAQGGIAAAVGPDDSIESHVADTLAAGDGLCDAEAVARIVGDGPAVIEA
;
A
#
# COMPACT_ATOMS: atom_id res chain seq x y z
N MET A 1 7.09 20.04 -10.71
CA MET A 1 5.76 19.92 -10.10
C MET A 1 5.22 18.54 -10.44
N ILE A 2 4.85 17.75 -9.44
CA ILE A 2 4.29 16.41 -9.60
C ILE A 2 2.78 16.50 -9.39
N ILE A 3 2.01 15.76 -10.17
CA ILE A 3 0.55 15.69 -10.04
C ILE A 3 0.17 14.28 -9.63
N VAL A 4 -0.51 14.14 -8.49
CA VAL A 4 -1.04 12.88 -7.99
C VAL A 4 -2.56 12.90 -8.14
N VAL A 5 -3.12 11.92 -8.85
CA VAL A 5 -4.57 11.83 -9.09
C VAL A 5 -5.18 10.76 -8.18
N GLY A 6 -6.04 11.21 -7.27
CA GLY A 6 -6.71 10.40 -6.26
C GLY A 6 -6.14 10.63 -4.86
N SER A 7 -7.03 10.93 -3.90
CA SER A 7 -6.67 11.18 -2.50
C SER A 7 -6.97 10.00 -1.57
N GLY A 8 -6.83 8.76 -2.07
CA GLY A 8 -6.82 7.57 -1.23
C GLY A 8 -5.47 7.40 -0.51
N LEU A 9 -5.31 6.30 0.24
CA LEU A 9 -4.08 5.96 0.96
C LEU A 9 -2.82 6.12 0.08
N ALA A 10 -2.82 5.50 -1.10
CA ALA A 10 -1.69 5.52 -2.01
C ALA A 10 -1.32 6.93 -2.48
N GLY A 11 -2.30 7.77 -2.83
CA GLY A 11 -2.05 9.12 -3.32
C GLY A 11 -1.56 10.07 -2.24
N MET A 12 -2.12 9.96 -1.03
CA MET A 12 -1.67 10.76 0.12
C MET A 12 -0.26 10.35 0.58
N LEU A 13 0.02 9.04 0.67
CA LEU A 13 1.36 8.56 1.02
C LEU A 13 2.38 9.00 -0.03
N CYS A 14 2.06 8.85 -1.32
CA CYS A 14 2.94 9.34 -2.40
C CYS A 14 3.20 10.85 -2.28
N ALA A 15 2.17 11.67 -2.04
CA ALA A 15 2.36 13.12 -1.87
C ALA A 15 3.22 13.46 -0.64
N LEU A 16 3.13 12.69 0.44
CA LEU A 16 3.95 12.84 1.64
C LEU A 16 5.41 12.48 1.37
N GLU A 17 5.67 11.32 0.76
CA GLU A 17 7.02 10.84 0.41
C GLU A 17 7.74 11.74 -0.61
N LEU A 18 6.97 12.46 -1.43
CA LEU A 18 7.53 13.42 -2.38
C LEU A 18 7.99 14.73 -1.71
N ALA A 19 7.67 15.00 -0.44
CA ALA A 19 8.09 16.23 0.22
C ALA A 19 9.64 16.35 0.26
N PRO A 20 10.21 17.55 -0.01
CA PRO A 20 9.56 18.85 -0.16
C PRO A 20 9.24 19.23 -1.63
N LEU A 21 9.27 18.28 -2.57
CA LEU A 21 8.99 18.57 -3.97
C LEU A 21 7.57 19.13 -4.14
N PRO A 22 7.36 20.15 -5.00
CA PRO A 22 6.02 20.67 -5.25
C PRO A 22 5.10 19.58 -5.82
N CYS A 23 4.07 19.22 -5.05
CA CYS A 23 3.08 18.21 -5.40
C CYS A 23 1.66 18.81 -5.40
N LEU A 24 0.88 18.52 -6.44
CA LEU A 24 -0.54 18.84 -6.54
C LEU A 24 -1.35 17.53 -6.44
N LEU A 25 -2.14 17.40 -5.38
CA LEU A 25 -3.09 16.30 -5.21
C LEU A 25 -4.44 16.69 -5.82
N VAL A 26 -4.91 15.92 -6.79
CA VAL A 26 -6.19 16.12 -7.47
C VAL A 26 -7.16 15.05 -7.01
N THR A 27 -8.35 15.44 -6.54
CA THR A 27 -9.38 14.49 -6.10
C THR A 27 -10.78 15.00 -6.44
N ARG A 28 -11.74 14.07 -6.57
CA ARG A 28 -13.11 14.37 -7.02
C ARG A 28 -14.02 14.94 -5.93
N ALA A 29 -13.62 14.81 -4.67
CA ALA A 29 -14.40 15.18 -3.49
C ALA A 29 -13.46 15.69 -2.38
N PRO A 30 -13.98 16.26 -1.28
CA PRO A 30 -13.15 16.62 -0.14
C PRO A 30 -12.29 15.46 0.37
N LEU A 31 -11.12 15.77 0.95
CA LEU A 31 -10.22 14.75 1.50
C LEU A 31 -10.95 13.88 2.54
N GLY A 32 -10.68 12.57 2.49
CA GLY A 32 -11.36 11.59 3.34
C GLY A 32 -12.79 11.25 2.93
N GLN A 33 -13.28 11.76 1.80
CA GLN A 33 -14.59 11.42 1.25
C GLN A 33 -14.44 10.73 -0.11
N GLU A 34 -15.44 9.93 -0.47
CA GLU A 34 -15.60 9.37 -1.82
C GLU A 34 -14.40 8.57 -2.39
N ALA A 35 -13.54 8.05 -1.51
CA ALA A 35 -12.48 7.08 -1.77
C ALA A 35 -12.74 5.80 -0.96
N SER A 36 -12.12 4.67 -1.30
CA SER A 36 -12.30 3.42 -0.54
C SER A 36 -11.54 3.38 0.79
N THR A 37 -10.43 4.13 0.90
CA THR A 37 -9.57 4.13 2.09
C THR A 37 -10.30 4.43 3.41
N PRO A 38 -11.16 5.46 3.52
CA PRO A 38 -11.90 5.75 4.75
C PRO A 38 -12.92 4.67 5.16
N TRP A 39 -13.28 3.75 4.27
CA TRP A 39 -14.24 2.67 4.53
C TRP A 39 -13.58 1.32 4.86
N ALA A 40 -12.25 1.25 4.86
CA ALA A 40 -11.53 0.01 5.17
C ALA A 40 -11.76 -0.39 6.64
N GLN A 41 -12.15 -1.64 6.88
CA GLN A 41 -12.50 -2.16 8.22
C GLN A 41 -11.59 -3.26 8.74
N GLY A 42 -10.93 -4.00 7.84
CA GLY A 42 -10.12 -5.16 8.20
C GLY A 42 -8.79 -4.75 8.84
N GLY A 43 -7.75 -4.65 8.02
CA GLY A 43 -6.42 -4.26 8.45
C GLY A 43 -5.46 -4.18 7.27
N ILE A 44 -4.18 -3.94 7.56
CA ILE A 44 -3.10 -4.00 6.59
C ILE A 44 -2.29 -5.27 6.90
N ALA A 45 -2.10 -6.13 5.91
CA ALA A 45 -1.33 -7.35 6.09
C ALA A 45 0.17 -7.04 6.02
N ALA A 46 0.92 -7.45 7.04
CA ALA A 46 2.37 -7.38 7.10
C ALA A 46 2.90 -8.44 8.08
N ALA A 47 4.02 -9.08 7.74
CA ALA A 47 4.64 -10.12 8.57
C ALA A 47 5.42 -9.50 9.74
N VAL A 48 4.70 -8.96 10.72
CA VAL A 48 5.24 -8.29 11.92
C VAL A 48 5.14 -9.15 13.19
N GLY A 49 4.42 -10.27 13.11
CA GLY A 49 4.24 -11.19 14.23
C GLY A 49 5.47 -12.06 14.48
N PRO A 50 5.72 -12.48 15.73
CA PRO A 50 6.86 -13.34 16.07
C PRO A 50 6.77 -14.74 15.44
N ASP A 51 5.57 -15.18 15.08
CA ASP A 51 5.29 -16.47 14.45
C ASP A 51 5.00 -16.34 12.93
N ASP A 52 5.25 -15.16 12.34
CA ASP A 52 5.03 -14.90 10.91
C ASP A 52 6.36 -14.71 10.17
N SER A 53 6.34 -14.84 8.84
CA SER A 53 7.52 -14.65 7.99
C SER A 53 7.15 -14.05 6.64
N ILE A 54 8.12 -13.38 6.00
CA ILE A 54 7.94 -12.85 4.64
C ILE A 54 7.67 -14.00 3.69
N GLU A 55 8.37 -15.12 3.87
CA GLU A 55 8.26 -16.31 3.02
C GLU A 55 6.86 -16.95 3.09
N SER A 56 6.28 -17.11 4.29
CA SER A 56 4.91 -17.62 4.45
C SER A 56 3.90 -16.71 3.78
N HIS A 57 4.00 -15.40 3.99
CA HIS A 57 3.07 -14.44 3.43
C HIS A 57 3.19 -14.33 1.88
N VAL A 58 4.40 -14.43 1.33
CA VAL A 58 4.60 -14.53 -0.13
C VAL A 58 3.92 -15.79 -0.68
N ALA A 59 4.12 -16.95 -0.02
CA ALA A 59 3.50 -18.20 -0.45
C ALA A 59 1.97 -18.12 -0.45
N ASP A 60 1.37 -17.55 0.59
CA ASP A 60 -0.07 -17.35 0.70
C ASP A 60 -0.61 -16.43 -0.40
N THR A 61 0.12 -15.33 -0.69
CA THR A 61 -0.25 -14.38 -1.74
C THR A 61 -0.24 -15.03 -3.12
N LEU A 62 0.81 -15.81 -3.42
CA LEU A 62 0.93 -16.52 -4.71
C LEU A 62 -0.12 -17.62 -4.86
N ALA A 63 -0.41 -18.35 -3.78
CA ALA A 63 -1.45 -19.39 -3.78
C ALA A 63 -2.85 -18.79 -4.01
N ALA A 64 -3.18 -17.66 -3.37
CA ALA A 64 -4.44 -16.95 -3.57
C ALA A 64 -4.54 -16.30 -4.98
N GLY A 65 -3.40 -15.99 -5.61
CA GLY A 65 -3.32 -15.38 -6.92
C GLY A 65 -3.56 -16.30 -8.11
N ASP A 66 -3.77 -17.61 -7.89
CA ASP A 66 -4.11 -18.61 -8.92
C ASP A 66 -3.16 -18.58 -10.15
N GLY A 67 -1.87 -18.38 -9.90
CA GLY A 67 -0.83 -18.32 -10.95
C GLY A 67 -0.81 -17.04 -11.79
N LEU A 68 -1.60 -16.02 -11.45
CA LEU A 68 -1.68 -14.75 -12.17
C LEU A 68 -0.83 -13.63 -11.53
N CYS A 69 -0.24 -13.88 -10.37
CA CYS A 69 0.65 -12.93 -9.72
C CYS A 69 1.98 -12.78 -10.47
N ASP A 70 2.49 -11.55 -10.50
CA ASP A 70 3.91 -11.30 -10.70
C ASP A 70 4.66 -11.62 -9.41
N ALA A 71 5.45 -12.69 -9.43
CA ALA A 71 6.14 -13.18 -8.24
C ALA A 71 7.20 -12.21 -7.71
N GLU A 72 7.85 -11.44 -8.58
CA GLU A 72 8.85 -10.45 -8.16
C GLU A 72 8.17 -9.28 -7.45
N ALA A 73 7.05 -8.81 -8.00
CA ALA A 73 6.25 -7.76 -7.38
C ALA A 73 5.70 -8.20 -6.01
N VAL A 74 5.21 -9.43 -5.89
CA VAL A 74 4.73 -9.99 -4.61
C VAL A 74 5.85 -10.04 -3.58
N ALA A 75 7.01 -10.61 -3.93
CA ALA A 75 8.15 -10.73 -3.02
C ALA A 75 8.60 -9.35 -2.52
N ARG A 76 8.65 -8.36 -3.41
CA ARG A 76 9.01 -6.98 -3.05
C ARG A 76 7.97 -6.34 -2.13
N ILE A 77 6.68 -6.37 -2.50
CA ILE A 77 5.61 -5.72 -1.73
C ILE A 77 5.49 -6.33 -0.33
N VAL A 78 5.51 -7.66 -0.22
CA VAL A 78 5.41 -8.35 1.07
C VAL A 78 6.66 -8.12 1.91
N GLY A 79 7.86 -8.14 1.29
CA GLY A 79 9.13 -7.90 1.97
C GLY A 79 9.27 -6.47 2.52
N ASP A 80 8.77 -5.46 1.79
CA ASP A 80 8.77 -4.07 2.23
C ASP A 80 7.75 -3.81 3.37
N GLY A 81 6.72 -4.65 3.47
CA GLY A 81 5.55 -4.46 4.34
C GLY A 81 5.86 -4.15 5.81
N PRO A 82 6.65 -4.98 6.54
CA PRO A 82 6.95 -4.73 7.96
C PRO A 82 7.56 -3.35 8.23
N ALA A 83 8.54 -2.94 7.42
CA ALA A 83 9.20 -1.65 7.59
C ALA A 83 8.26 -0.46 7.32
N VAL A 84 7.34 -0.60 6.36
CA VAL A 84 6.36 0.46 6.03
C VAL A 84 5.31 0.64 7.13
N ILE A 85 4.97 -0.41 7.88
CA ILE A 85 4.01 -0.33 8.99
C ILE A 85 4.61 0.33 10.23
N GLU A 86 5.92 0.21 10.43
CA GLU A 86 6.61 0.78 11.59
C GLU A 86 7.00 2.27 11.41
N ALA A 87 6.98 2.78 10.18
CA ALA A 87 7.34 4.15 9.83
C ALA A 87 6.29 5.19 10.26
#